data_AF-C5CFL8-F1
#
_entry.id   AF-C5CFL8-F1
#
_cell.length_a   1.000
_cell.length_b   1.000
_cell.length_c   1.000
_cell.angle_alpha   90.00
_cell.angle_beta   90.00
_cell.angle_gamma   90.00
#
_symmetry.space_group_name_H-M   'P 1'
#
loop_
_entity.id
_entity.type
_entity.pdbx_description
1 polymer ?
#
loop_
_entity_poly.entity_id
_entity_poly.type
_entity_poly.pdbx_seq_one_letter_code
_entity_poly.pdbx_strand_id
1 'polypeptide(L)'
;MNLKSKIAVILFVIYGVILTYLYTAPFSIENAGHNADKVVHFGIFALGSVLYLFLVKSGIGKGLCVFFGTVLLSIPFGLETIQGYLSYRAYDNFDLLANYVGIAVPLFVYFSCWILKRFRWFSWFLFPVYTTFAIYVQLNDVFSKLFTEKIAVVFDIALFFSVGLLFFHTFTIKNKVLSGFFVLFLVVFPQVLKYMNPSFGTSKLLLAYLSFLTARLFYDYLKKPRIQKEPEVSQKKDF
;
A
#
# COMPACT_ATOMS: atom_id res chain seq x y z
N MET A 1 18.77 -25.16 -8.40
CA MET A 1 17.65 -24.23 -8.10
C MET A 1 16.32 -24.99 -8.14
N ASN A 2 15.50 -24.91 -7.08
CA ASN A 2 14.20 -25.62 -7.03
C ASN A 2 13.16 -25.01 -8.00
N LEU A 3 12.09 -25.74 -8.31
CA LEU A 3 11.06 -25.31 -9.28
C LEU A 3 10.46 -23.94 -8.92
N LYS A 4 10.14 -23.70 -7.65
CA LYS A 4 9.63 -22.41 -7.16
C LYS A 4 10.57 -21.25 -7.48
N SER A 5 11.86 -21.45 -7.27
CA SER A 5 12.89 -20.46 -7.55
C SER A 5 13.07 -20.22 -9.05
N LYS A 6 12.94 -21.27 -9.89
CA LYS A 6 12.90 -21.12 -11.36
C LYS A 6 11.72 -20.26 -11.81
N ILE A 7 10.52 -20.56 -11.33
CA ILE A 7 9.32 -19.78 -11.62
C ILE A 7 9.48 -18.34 -11.15
N ALA A 8 10.02 -18.13 -9.94
CA ALA A 8 10.26 -16.79 -9.40
C ALA A 8 11.19 -15.95 -10.27
N VAL A 9 12.28 -16.53 -10.76
CA VAL A 9 13.20 -15.86 -11.69
C VAL A 9 12.48 -15.52 -13.00
N ILE A 10 11.72 -16.45 -13.57
CA ILE A 10 10.97 -16.20 -14.81
C ILE A 10 9.98 -15.03 -14.63
N LEU A 11 9.18 -15.04 -13.57
CA LEU A 11 8.22 -13.97 -13.28
C LEU A 11 8.92 -12.62 -13.07
N PHE A 12 10.04 -12.60 -12.36
CA PHE A 12 10.80 -11.37 -12.12
C PHE A 12 11.45 -10.84 -13.40
N VAL A 13 11.94 -11.72 -14.28
CA VAL A 13 12.46 -11.33 -15.60
C VAL A 13 11.35 -10.78 -16.49
N ILE A 14 10.19 -11.43 -16.56
CA ILE A 14 9.02 -10.92 -17.30
C ILE A 14 8.63 -9.54 -16.79
N TYR A 15 8.56 -9.38 -15.47
CA TYR A 15 8.31 -8.07 -14.84
C TYR A 15 9.36 -7.04 -15.26
N GLY A 16 10.65 -7.38 -15.22
CA GLY A 16 11.73 -6.49 -15.64
C GLY A 16 11.61 -6.05 -17.10
N VAL A 17 11.29 -6.98 -18.01
CA VAL A 17 11.07 -6.66 -19.44
C VAL A 17 9.90 -5.69 -19.62
N ILE A 18 8.77 -5.93 -18.94
CA ILE A 18 7.61 -5.04 -18.99
C ILE A 18 7.96 -3.67 -18.40
N LEU A 19 8.65 -3.63 -17.26
CA LEU A 19 9.08 -2.39 -16.60
C LEU A 19 9.98 -1.57 -17.51
N THR A 20 11.04 -2.17 -18.07
CA THR A 20 11.94 -1.49 -19.00
C THR A 20 11.20 -0.96 -20.21
N TYR A 21 10.33 -1.78 -20.82
CA TYR A 21 9.52 -1.35 -21.97
C TYR A 21 8.67 -0.12 -21.64
N LEU A 22 7.93 -0.13 -20.52
CA LEU A 22 7.09 1.00 -20.10
C LEU A 22 7.91 2.27 -19.84
N TYR A 23 9.16 2.13 -19.38
CA TYR A 23 10.06 3.24 -19.10
C TYR A 23 10.71 3.85 -20.33
N THR A 24 11.11 3.01 -21.28
CA THR A 24 11.86 3.47 -22.45
C THR A 24 10.96 3.79 -23.63
N ALA A 25 9.76 3.19 -23.71
CA ALA A 25 8.89 3.45 -24.84
C ALA A 25 8.40 4.91 -24.84
N PRO A 26 8.29 5.53 -26.03
CA PRO A 26 7.77 6.88 -26.19
C PRO A 26 6.23 6.87 -26.06
N PHE A 27 5.74 6.53 -24.86
CA PHE A 27 4.33 6.61 -24.54
C PHE A 27 3.94 8.05 -24.22
N SER A 28 3.20 8.69 -25.12
CA SER A 28 2.33 9.81 -24.77
C SER A 28 0.97 9.24 -24.38
N ILE A 29 0.55 9.45 -23.12
CA ILE A 29 -0.83 9.12 -22.75
C ILE A 29 -1.69 10.32 -23.11
N GLU A 30 -2.03 10.43 -24.39
CA GLU A 30 -2.95 11.44 -24.89
C GLU A 30 -4.27 11.35 -24.12
N ASN A 31 -4.76 12.50 -23.63
CA ASN A 31 -6.00 12.67 -22.86
C ASN A 31 -6.00 12.16 -21.39
N ALA A 32 -4.87 11.73 -20.82
CA ALA A 32 -4.84 11.32 -19.40
C ALA A 32 -4.58 12.46 -18.40
N GLY A 33 -4.47 13.71 -18.88
CA GLY A 33 -4.25 14.90 -18.06
C GLY A 33 -2.79 15.11 -17.67
N HIS A 34 -2.54 16.17 -16.89
CA HIS A 34 -1.23 16.44 -16.28
C HIS A 34 -0.83 15.24 -15.40
N ASN A 35 0.45 14.82 -15.40
CA ASN A 35 0.99 13.75 -14.53
C ASN A 35 0.52 12.30 -14.80
N ALA A 36 0.07 11.99 -16.02
CA ALA A 36 -0.41 10.66 -16.38
C ALA A 36 0.68 9.56 -16.36
N ASP A 37 1.91 9.93 -16.70
CA ASP A 37 3.10 9.08 -16.59
C ASP A 37 3.36 8.65 -15.14
N LYS A 38 3.23 9.57 -14.17
CA LYS A 38 3.44 9.29 -12.72
C LYS A 38 2.56 8.15 -12.19
N VAL A 39 1.38 7.99 -12.78
CA VAL A 39 0.46 6.89 -12.46
C VAL A 39 1.01 5.56 -12.93
N VAL A 40 1.59 5.52 -14.14
CA VAL A 40 2.23 4.33 -14.69
C VAL A 40 3.44 3.96 -13.85
N HIS A 41 4.27 4.95 -13.51
CA HIS A 41 5.41 4.86 -12.59
C HIS A 41 4.99 4.25 -11.25
N PHE A 42 4.01 4.84 -10.57
CA PHE A 42 3.46 4.26 -9.34
C PHE A 42 2.96 2.83 -9.55
N GLY A 43 2.15 2.60 -10.59
CA GLY A 43 1.42 1.36 -10.79
C GLY A 43 2.34 0.17 -11.05
N ILE A 44 3.34 0.35 -11.91
CA ILE A 44 4.29 -0.73 -12.24
C ILE A 44 5.17 -1.09 -11.05
N PHE A 45 5.54 -0.12 -10.21
CA PHE A 45 6.29 -0.38 -8.99
C PHE A 45 5.44 -0.99 -7.88
N ALA A 46 4.16 -0.60 -7.79
CA ALA A 46 3.21 -1.25 -6.89
C ALA A 46 3.00 -2.73 -7.24
N LEU A 47 2.85 -3.05 -8.53
CA LEU A 47 2.78 -4.43 -9.02
C LEU A 47 4.07 -5.20 -8.72
N GLY A 48 5.23 -4.57 -8.91
CA GLY A 48 6.54 -5.13 -8.56
C GLY A 48 6.64 -5.51 -7.08
N SER A 49 6.20 -4.62 -6.19
CA SER A 49 6.15 -4.90 -4.74
C SER A 49 5.19 -6.03 -4.39
N VAL A 50 4.00 -6.07 -5.00
CA VAL A 50 3.04 -7.17 -4.78
C VAL A 50 3.63 -8.51 -5.25
N LEU A 51 4.26 -8.53 -6.43
CA LEU A 51 4.95 -9.71 -6.94
C LEU A 51 6.06 -10.15 -5.99
N TYR A 52 6.91 -9.23 -5.54
CA TYR A 52 7.97 -9.52 -4.58
C TYR A 52 7.42 -10.16 -3.30
N LEU A 53 6.37 -9.59 -2.71
CA LEU A 53 5.72 -10.14 -1.52
C LEU A 53 5.15 -11.53 -1.75
N PHE A 54 4.53 -11.77 -2.91
CA PHE A 54 4.02 -13.08 -3.30
C PHE A 54 5.14 -14.13 -3.39
N LEU A 55 6.28 -13.76 -4.00
CA LEU A 55 7.44 -14.62 -4.12
C LEU A 55 8.07 -14.95 -2.76
N VAL A 56 8.23 -13.95 -1.88
CA VAL A 56 8.69 -14.14 -0.50
C VAL A 56 7.78 -15.10 0.24
N LYS A 57 6.45 -14.94 0.12
CA LYS A 57 5.47 -15.84 0.75
C LYS A 57 5.48 -17.26 0.18
N SER A 58 5.87 -17.43 -1.08
CA SER A 58 5.97 -18.73 -1.73
C SER A 58 7.15 -19.58 -1.25
N GLY A 59 8.06 -18.98 -0.47
CA GLY A 59 9.21 -19.65 0.13
C GLY A 59 10.37 -19.81 -0.85
N ILE A 60 10.65 -18.78 -1.66
CA ILE A 60 11.86 -18.75 -2.48
C ILE A 60 13.12 -18.68 -1.59
N GLY A 61 14.27 -19.07 -2.13
CA GLY A 61 15.53 -19.08 -1.36
C GLY A 61 15.92 -17.67 -0.87
N LYS A 62 16.52 -17.58 0.32
CA LYS A 62 16.92 -16.30 0.94
C LYS A 62 17.76 -15.41 0.02
N GLY A 63 18.71 -16.00 -0.72
CA GLY A 63 19.53 -15.26 -1.68
C GLY A 63 18.72 -14.59 -2.80
N LEU A 64 17.69 -15.27 -3.32
CA LEU A 64 16.79 -14.69 -4.33
C LEU A 64 15.89 -13.61 -3.73
N CYS A 65 15.40 -13.77 -2.49
CA CYS A 65 14.66 -12.71 -1.80
C CYS A 65 15.50 -11.43 -1.71
N VAL A 66 16.75 -11.56 -1.22
CA VAL A 66 17.65 -10.40 -1.07
C VAL A 66 17.92 -9.77 -2.42
N PHE A 67 18.26 -10.58 -3.44
CA PHE A 67 18.52 -10.07 -4.79
C PHE A 67 17.32 -9.30 -5.37
N PHE A 68 16.11 -9.88 -5.38
CA PHE A 68 14.93 -9.21 -5.91
C PHE A 68 14.56 -7.96 -5.12
N GLY A 69 14.70 -7.99 -3.79
CA GLY A 69 14.45 -6.83 -2.94
C GLY A 69 15.42 -5.69 -3.22
N THR A 70 16.72 -5.99 -3.35
CA THR A 70 17.73 -4.99 -3.72
C THR A 70 17.45 -4.40 -5.09
N VAL A 71 17.18 -5.24 -6.11
CA VAL A 71 16.85 -4.76 -7.45
C VAL A 71 15.62 -3.86 -7.42
N LEU A 72 14.53 -4.29 -6.76
CA LEU A 72 13.31 -3.50 -6.67
C LEU A 72 13.55 -2.11 -6.04
N LEU A 73 14.41 -2.02 -5.02
CA LEU A 73 14.71 -0.76 -4.34
C LEU A 73 15.68 0.14 -5.13
N SER A 74 16.63 -0.42 -5.88
CA SER A 74 17.62 0.36 -6.62
C SER A 74 17.17 0.74 -8.04
N ILE A 75 16.28 -0.06 -8.64
CA ILE A 75 15.90 0.11 -10.04
C ILE A 75 15.16 1.43 -10.36
N PRO A 76 14.35 2.06 -9.47
CA PRO A 76 13.78 3.38 -9.74
C PRO A 76 14.83 4.42 -10.10
N PHE A 77 15.91 4.48 -9.30
CA PHE A 77 16.98 5.44 -9.50
C PHE A 77 17.74 5.19 -10.81
N GLY A 78 18.03 3.92 -11.11
CA GLY A 78 18.71 3.54 -12.35
C GLY A 78 17.88 3.86 -13.59
N LEU A 79 16.58 3.54 -13.58
CA LEU A 79 15.71 3.79 -14.72
C LEU A 79 15.45 5.28 -14.95
N GLU A 80 15.26 6.06 -13.90
CA GLU A 80 15.08 7.52 -14.00
C GLU A 80 16.35 8.18 -14.56
N THR A 81 17.53 7.72 -14.11
CA THR A 81 18.81 8.18 -14.64
C THR A 81 18.93 7.87 -16.14
N ILE A 82 18.56 6.66 -16.56
CA ILE A 82 18.55 6.26 -17.98
C ILE A 82 17.57 7.11 -18.79
N GLN A 83 16.37 7.39 -18.27
CA GLN A 83 15.40 8.26 -18.93
C GLN A 83 15.94 9.67 -19.15
N GLY A 84 16.73 10.21 -18.21
CA GLY A 84 17.42 11.50 -18.37
C GLY A 84 18.40 11.57 -19.54
N TYR A 85 18.84 10.42 -20.09
CA TYR A 85 19.70 10.36 -21.29
C TYR A 85 18.92 10.13 -22.59
N LEU A 86 17.61 9.88 -22.54
CA LEU A 86 16.79 9.72 -23.74
C LEU A 86 16.40 11.09 -24.30
N SER A 87 16.53 11.28 -25.61
CA SER A 87 16.32 12.60 -26.26
C SER A 87 14.90 13.16 -26.14
N TYR A 88 13.92 12.32 -25.79
CA TYR A 88 12.49 12.66 -25.70
C TYR A 88 11.94 12.58 -24.26
N ARG A 89 12.79 12.33 -23.26
CA ARG A 89 12.43 12.30 -21.84
C ARG A 89 13.39 13.18 -21.05
N ALA A 90 12.91 13.70 -19.92
CA ALA A 90 13.75 14.39 -18.95
C ALA A 90 13.68 13.63 -17.63
N TYR A 91 14.74 13.73 -16.84
CA TYR A 91 14.75 13.26 -15.47
C TYR A 91 13.72 14.06 -14.65
N ASP A 92 12.74 13.40 -14.04
CA ASP A 92 11.73 14.00 -13.16
C ASP A 92 11.80 13.41 -11.74
N ASN A 93 12.10 14.28 -10.75
CA ASN A 93 12.09 13.89 -9.34
C ASN A 93 10.72 13.39 -8.87
N PHE A 94 9.62 13.84 -9.50
CA PHE A 94 8.28 13.37 -9.17
C PHE A 94 7.99 11.98 -9.72
N ASP A 95 8.57 11.59 -10.86
CA ASP A 95 8.50 10.22 -11.37
C ASP A 95 9.27 9.30 -10.42
N LEU A 96 10.49 9.70 -10.02
CA LEU A 96 11.28 8.99 -9.03
C LEU A 96 10.50 8.79 -7.71
N LEU A 97 9.85 9.85 -7.22
CA LEU A 97 9.03 9.77 -6.01
C LEU A 97 7.82 8.85 -6.21
N ALA A 98 7.13 8.92 -7.34
CA ALA A 98 5.99 8.05 -7.65
C ALA A 98 6.39 6.56 -7.64
N ASN A 99 7.57 6.21 -8.14
CA ASN A 99 8.12 4.86 -8.10
C ASN A 99 8.31 4.36 -6.66
N TYR A 100 8.95 5.19 -5.81
CA TYR A 100 9.17 4.82 -4.41
C TYR A 100 7.87 4.74 -3.61
N VAL A 101 6.90 5.61 -3.90
CA VAL A 101 5.54 5.49 -3.32
C VAL A 101 4.87 4.19 -3.79
N GLY A 102 5.03 3.83 -5.06
CA GLY A 102 4.63 2.54 -5.63
C GLY A 102 5.22 1.35 -4.88
N ILE A 103 6.51 1.41 -4.55
CA ILE A 103 7.16 0.36 -3.77
C ILE A 103 6.63 0.33 -2.33
N ALA A 104 6.58 1.49 -1.69
CA ALA A 104 6.31 1.63 -0.28
C ALA A 104 4.89 1.18 0.07
N VAL A 105 3.87 1.59 -0.69
CA VAL A 105 2.46 1.36 -0.32
C VAL A 105 2.12 -0.13 -0.14
N PRO A 106 2.41 -1.05 -1.07
CA PRO A 106 2.08 -2.47 -0.88
C PRO A 106 2.91 -3.14 0.21
N LEU A 107 4.21 -2.83 0.31
CA LEU A 107 5.08 -3.36 1.37
C LEU A 107 4.55 -2.95 2.74
N PHE A 108 4.21 -1.67 2.88
CA PHE A 108 3.66 -1.07 4.08
C PHE A 108 2.32 -1.68 4.47
N VAL A 109 1.39 -1.87 3.52
CA VAL A 109 0.11 -2.56 3.77
C VAL A 109 0.34 -4.00 4.24
N TYR A 110 1.27 -4.72 3.60
CA TYR A 110 1.59 -6.09 3.96
C TYR A 110 2.24 -6.21 5.33
N PHE A 111 3.24 -5.37 5.63
CA PHE A 111 3.92 -5.36 6.93
C PHE A 111 2.96 -4.95 8.04
N SER A 112 2.09 -3.96 7.82
CA SER A 112 0.97 -3.69 8.72
C SER A 112 0.18 -4.96 8.97
N CYS A 113 -0.39 -5.58 7.94
CA CYS A 113 -1.19 -6.80 8.13
C CYS A 113 -0.44 -7.92 8.86
N TRP A 114 0.85 -8.10 8.58
CA TRP A 114 1.67 -9.15 9.18
C TRP A 114 2.01 -8.85 10.65
N ILE A 115 2.47 -7.64 10.95
CA ILE A 115 2.79 -7.19 12.30
C ILE A 115 1.53 -7.21 13.16
N LEU A 116 0.41 -6.68 12.66
CA LEU A 116 -0.86 -6.71 13.37
C LEU A 116 -1.26 -8.15 13.72
N LYS A 117 -1.03 -9.12 12.82
CA LYS A 117 -1.29 -10.53 13.15
C LYS A 117 -0.34 -11.11 14.21
N ARG A 118 0.91 -10.67 14.28
CA ARG A 118 1.96 -11.35 15.08
C ARG A 118 2.33 -10.64 16.38
N PHE A 119 2.38 -9.31 16.38
CA PHE A 119 2.83 -8.48 17.48
C PHE A 119 1.84 -7.35 17.72
N ARG A 120 0.76 -7.67 18.45
CA ARG A 120 -0.31 -6.70 18.75
C ARG A 120 0.18 -5.47 19.51
N TRP A 121 1.27 -5.58 20.27
CA TRP A 121 1.87 -4.44 20.96
C TRP A 121 2.64 -3.52 20.00
N PHE A 122 3.19 -4.05 18.89
CA PHE A 122 3.95 -3.26 17.92
C PHE A 122 3.05 -2.33 17.09
N SER A 123 1.75 -2.60 17.02
CA SER A 123 0.79 -1.68 16.42
C SER A 123 0.74 -0.33 17.16
N TRP A 124 1.05 -0.32 18.46
CA TRP A 124 1.18 0.91 19.25
C TRP A 124 2.36 1.78 18.80
N PHE A 125 3.41 1.19 18.23
CA PHE A 125 4.54 1.91 17.66
C PHE A 125 4.29 2.34 16.22
N LEU A 126 3.68 1.47 15.41
CA LEU A 126 3.36 1.81 14.02
C LEU A 126 2.28 2.89 13.92
N PHE A 127 1.31 2.89 14.83
CA PHE A 127 0.19 3.82 14.80
C PHE A 127 0.62 5.30 14.75
N PRO A 128 1.49 5.81 15.66
CA PRO A 128 1.96 7.18 15.57
C PRO A 128 2.76 7.44 14.30
N VAL A 129 3.65 6.53 13.87
CA VAL A 129 4.44 6.70 12.63
C VAL A 129 3.53 6.83 11.41
N TYR A 130 2.54 5.96 11.27
CA TYR A 130 1.57 6.00 10.16
C TYR A 130 0.71 7.24 10.21
N THR A 131 0.28 7.65 11.41
CA THR A 131 -0.54 8.84 11.58
C THR A 131 0.25 10.09 11.22
N THR A 132 1.52 10.20 11.64
CA THR A 132 2.42 11.30 11.26
C THR A 132 2.66 11.33 9.76
N PHE A 133 2.93 10.18 9.13
CA PHE A 133 3.05 10.10 7.68
C PHE A 133 1.78 10.55 6.98
N ALA A 134 0.62 10.09 7.44
CA ALA A 134 -0.67 10.49 6.87
C ALA A 134 -0.92 12.00 7.03
N ILE A 135 -0.64 12.57 8.20
CA ILE A 135 -0.72 14.01 8.44
C ILE A 135 0.19 14.75 7.44
N TYR A 136 1.45 14.34 7.31
CA TYR A 136 2.39 14.97 6.39
C TYR A 136 1.88 14.95 4.95
N VAL A 137 1.40 13.80 4.48
CA VAL A 137 0.87 13.62 3.12
C VAL A 137 -0.34 14.54 2.89
N GLN A 138 -1.27 14.62 3.85
CA GLN A 138 -2.49 15.41 3.71
C GLN A 138 -2.25 16.91 3.86
N LEU A 139 -1.38 17.34 4.77
CA LEU A 139 -1.06 18.76 4.95
C LEU A 139 -0.27 19.33 3.77
N ASN A 140 0.56 18.52 3.13
CA ASN A 140 1.37 18.96 1.98
C ASN A 140 0.71 18.62 0.63
N ASP A 141 -0.50 18.06 0.64
CA ASP A 141 -1.27 17.64 -0.53
C ASP A 141 -0.44 16.80 -1.52
N VAL A 142 0.38 15.91 -0.96
CA VAL A 142 1.43 15.19 -1.69
C VAL A 142 0.85 14.39 -2.85
N PHE A 143 -0.28 13.71 -2.64
CA PHE A 143 -0.89 12.90 -3.69
C PHE A 143 -1.50 13.74 -4.81
N SER A 144 -2.11 14.87 -4.52
CA SER A 144 -2.66 15.76 -5.54
C SER A 144 -1.56 16.45 -6.36
N LYS A 145 -0.35 16.59 -5.79
CA LYS A 145 0.84 17.06 -6.53
C LYS A 145 1.44 15.97 -7.43
N LEU A 146 1.36 14.72 -7.01
CA LEU A 146 1.96 13.57 -7.71
C LEU A 146 1.05 12.96 -8.77
N PHE A 147 -0.26 12.99 -8.54
CA PHE A 147 -1.23 12.23 -9.32
C PHE A 147 -2.38 13.12 -9.81
N THR A 148 -3.12 12.64 -10.80
CA THR A 148 -4.40 13.25 -11.19
C THR A 148 -5.36 13.23 -10.01
N GLU A 149 -6.30 14.19 -9.97
CA GLU A 149 -7.26 14.34 -8.87
C GLU A 149 -7.97 13.02 -8.50
N LYS A 150 -8.43 12.27 -9.51
CA LYS A 150 -9.11 10.98 -9.32
C LYS A 150 -8.22 9.95 -8.64
N ILE A 151 -6.93 9.93 -8.94
CA ILE A 151 -5.98 8.96 -8.42
C ILE A 151 -5.49 9.39 -7.04
N ALA A 152 -5.26 10.69 -6.84
CA ALA A 152 -4.97 11.26 -5.53
C ALA A 152 -6.07 10.88 -4.52
N VAL A 153 -7.33 10.93 -4.93
CA VAL A 153 -8.49 10.49 -4.12
C VAL A 153 -8.38 9.00 -3.75
N VAL A 154 -7.99 8.11 -4.67
CA VAL A 154 -7.81 6.68 -4.37
C VAL A 154 -6.72 6.48 -3.31
N PHE A 155 -5.62 7.23 -3.40
CA PHE A 155 -4.56 7.18 -2.40
C PHE A 155 -4.96 7.75 -1.05
N ASP A 156 -5.70 8.85 -1.05
CA ASP A 156 -6.29 9.43 0.17
C ASP A 156 -7.17 8.37 0.87
N ILE A 157 -8.05 7.69 0.11
CA ILE A 157 -8.89 6.59 0.63
C ILE A 157 -8.02 5.48 1.21
N ALA A 158 -7.01 5.01 0.48
CA ALA A 158 -6.15 3.91 0.93
C ALA A 158 -5.37 4.28 2.20
N LEU A 159 -4.90 5.52 2.30
CA LEU A 159 -4.18 6.05 3.45
C LEU A 159 -5.10 6.13 4.68
N PHE A 160 -6.28 6.73 4.55
CA PHE A 160 -7.26 6.79 5.64
C PHE A 160 -7.72 5.39 6.06
N PHE A 161 -7.99 4.50 5.11
CA PHE A 161 -8.33 3.11 5.40
C PHE A 161 -7.22 2.43 6.21
N SER A 162 -5.95 2.62 5.83
CA SER A 162 -4.80 2.02 6.50
C SER A 162 -4.61 2.55 7.92
N VAL A 163 -4.72 3.87 8.13
CA VAL A 163 -4.67 4.50 9.46
C VAL A 163 -5.83 3.98 10.32
N GLY A 164 -7.04 3.91 9.77
CA GLY A 164 -8.21 3.36 10.46
C GLY A 164 -8.00 1.91 10.88
N LEU A 165 -7.52 1.06 9.97
CA LEU A 165 -7.28 -0.36 10.25
C LEU A 165 -6.24 -0.56 11.35
N LEU A 166 -5.16 0.22 11.32
CA LEU A 166 -4.10 0.19 12.31
C LEU A 166 -4.59 0.69 13.68
N PHE A 167 -5.40 1.75 13.68
CA PHE A 167 -6.09 2.23 14.87
C PHE A 167 -6.97 1.13 15.47
N PHE A 168 -7.85 0.51 14.68
CA PHE A 168 -8.74 -0.55 15.15
C PHE A 168 -7.97 -1.72 15.74
N HIS A 169 -6.91 -2.13 15.08
CA HIS A 169 -6.10 -3.21 15.60
C HIS A 169 -5.45 -2.86 16.96
N THR A 170 -4.97 -1.62 17.11
CA THR A 170 -4.29 -1.13 18.31
C THR A 170 -5.25 -0.96 19.48
N PHE A 171 -6.41 -0.33 19.26
CA PHE A 171 -7.29 0.14 20.32
C PHE A 171 -8.53 -0.74 20.58
N THR A 172 -8.84 -1.74 19.74
CA THR A 172 -10.01 -2.62 19.97
C THR A 172 -9.75 -3.75 20.99
N ILE A 173 -8.90 -3.51 21.99
CA ILE A 173 -8.63 -4.43 23.10
C ILE A 173 -9.43 -3.99 24.34
N LYS A 174 -10.61 -4.60 24.49
CA LYS A 174 -11.42 -4.79 25.70
C LYS A 174 -11.92 -3.57 26.51
N ASN A 175 -11.49 -2.33 26.26
CA ASN A 175 -11.84 -1.21 27.16
C ASN A 175 -12.84 -0.22 26.53
N LYS A 176 -14.01 -0.04 27.17
CA LYS A 176 -15.04 0.94 26.76
C LYS A 176 -14.54 2.39 26.78
N VAL A 177 -13.53 2.70 27.59
CA VAL A 177 -12.90 4.03 27.63
C VAL A 177 -12.11 4.30 26.34
N LEU A 178 -11.39 3.30 25.83
CA LEU A 178 -10.68 3.41 24.55
C LEU A 178 -11.63 3.55 23.35
N SER A 179 -12.86 3.02 23.43
CA SER A 179 -13.87 3.25 22.37
C SER A 179 -14.44 4.68 22.37
N GLY A 180 -14.33 5.42 23.47
CA GLY A 180 -14.65 6.86 23.48
C GLY A 180 -13.58 7.68 22.74
N PHE A 181 -12.30 7.39 23.02
CA PHE A 181 -11.17 7.95 22.25
C PHE A 181 -11.25 7.61 20.75
N PHE A 182 -11.82 6.46 20.41
CA PHE A 182 -12.08 6.06 19.02
C PHE A 182 -13.04 7.00 18.29
N VAL A 183 -14.20 7.30 18.87
CA VAL A 183 -15.16 8.22 18.26
C VAL A 183 -14.53 9.61 18.13
N LEU A 184 -13.79 10.04 19.17
CA LEU A 184 -13.09 11.31 19.13
C LEU A 184 -12.03 11.34 18.03
N PHE A 185 -11.17 10.33 17.91
CA PHE A 185 -10.14 10.29 16.87
C PHE A 185 -10.76 10.26 15.48
N LEU A 186 -11.76 9.40 15.23
CA LEU A 186 -12.41 9.31 13.92
C LEU A 186 -13.08 10.63 13.52
N VAL A 187 -13.74 11.31 14.46
CA VAL A 187 -14.47 12.56 14.19
C VAL A 187 -13.51 13.74 14.07
N VAL A 188 -12.56 13.86 15.00
CA VAL A 188 -11.68 15.03 15.15
C VAL A 188 -10.52 15.00 14.17
N PHE A 189 -9.91 13.84 13.89
CA PHE A 189 -8.70 13.79 13.07
C PHE A 189 -8.90 14.37 11.65
N PRO A 190 -9.94 13.99 10.89
CA PRO A 190 -10.21 14.62 9.59
C PRO A 190 -10.59 16.10 9.69
N GLN A 191 -11.23 16.53 10.78
CA GLN A 191 -11.58 17.94 11.02
C GLN A 191 -10.34 18.79 11.31
N VAL A 192 -9.40 18.23 12.06
CA VAL A 192 -8.11 18.86 12.35
C VAL A 192 -7.29 19.00 11.07
N LEU A 193 -7.30 17.98 10.19
CA LEU A 193 -6.69 18.09 8.87
C LEU A 193 -7.36 19.16 8.01
N LYS A 194 -8.70 19.23 8.01
CA LYS A 194 -9.47 20.29 7.34
C LYS A 194 -9.13 21.68 7.85
N TYR A 195 -8.98 21.82 9.17
CA TYR A 195 -8.63 23.08 9.80
C TYR A 195 -7.20 23.51 9.45
N MET A 196 -6.25 22.59 9.48
CA MET A 196 -4.84 22.87 9.20
C MET A 196 -4.54 23.04 7.70
N ASN A 197 -5.32 22.40 6.83
CA ASN A 197 -5.17 22.52 5.39
C ASN A 197 -6.53 22.86 4.75
N PRO A 198 -6.77 24.12 4.38
CA PRO A 198 -8.01 24.53 3.70
C PRO A 198 -8.25 23.82 2.36
N SER A 199 -7.22 23.29 1.71
CA SER A 199 -7.38 22.47 0.48
C SER A 199 -7.98 21.08 0.78
N PHE A 200 -7.98 20.66 2.05
CA PHE A 200 -8.68 19.48 2.52
C PHE A 200 -10.19 19.77 2.60
N GLY A 201 -10.83 19.78 1.43
CA GLY A 201 -12.23 20.14 1.25
C GLY A 201 -13.22 19.15 1.87
N THR A 202 -14.49 19.50 1.81
CA THR A 202 -15.60 18.70 2.37
C THR A 202 -15.71 17.31 1.74
N SER A 203 -15.31 17.14 0.48
CA SER A 203 -15.24 15.84 -0.20
C SER A 203 -14.18 14.92 0.42
N LYS A 204 -12.95 15.42 0.61
CA LYS A 204 -11.85 14.68 1.27
C LYS A 204 -12.20 14.31 2.72
N LEU A 205 -12.89 15.21 3.42
CA LEU A 205 -13.43 14.95 4.75
C LEU A 205 -14.42 13.77 4.76
N LEU A 206 -15.40 13.75 3.86
CA LEU A 206 -16.36 12.65 3.72
C LEU A 206 -15.65 11.33 3.38
N LEU A 207 -14.69 11.38 2.46
CA LEU A 207 -13.91 10.21 2.05
C LEU A 207 -13.09 9.64 3.19
N ALA A 208 -12.49 10.48 4.04
CA ALA A 208 -11.79 10.02 5.24
C ALA A 208 -12.73 9.26 6.18
N TYR A 209 -13.93 9.79 6.45
CA TYR A 209 -14.92 9.11 7.29
C TYR A 209 -15.39 7.78 6.69
N LEU A 210 -15.70 7.75 5.39
CA LEU A 210 -16.08 6.51 4.70
C LEU A 210 -14.96 5.47 4.77
N SER A 211 -13.72 5.88 4.55
CA SER A 211 -12.55 4.99 4.60
C SER A 211 -12.36 4.38 5.99
N PHE A 212 -12.56 5.17 7.05
CA PHE A 212 -12.53 4.68 8.42
C PHE A 212 -13.68 3.71 8.72
N LEU A 213 -14.89 3.97 8.23
CA LEU A 213 -16.01 3.04 8.35
C LEU A 213 -15.72 1.72 7.61
N THR A 214 -15.20 1.78 6.39
CA THR A 214 -14.81 0.58 5.64
C THR A 214 -13.71 -0.19 6.36
N ALA A 215 -12.71 0.48 6.92
CA ALA A 215 -11.66 -0.15 7.73
C ALA A 215 -12.24 -0.86 8.96
N ARG A 216 -13.26 -0.29 9.61
CA ARG A 216 -13.97 -0.94 10.72
C ARG A 216 -14.61 -2.25 10.30
N LEU A 217 -15.44 -2.19 9.25
CA LEU A 217 -16.19 -3.34 8.75
C LEU A 217 -15.23 -4.45 8.31
N PHE A 218 -14.14 -4.08 7.63
CA PHE A 218 -13.09 -5.00 7.23
C PHE A 218 -12.39 -5.63 8.44
N TYR A 219 -12.05 -4.84 9.46
CA TYR A 219 -11.45 -5.36 10.69
C TYR A 219 -12.39 -6.34 11.43
N ASP A 220 -13.67 -6.00 11.55
CA ASP A 220 -14.67 -6.87 12.18
C ASP A 220 -14.85 -8.18 11.39
N TYR A 221 -14.83 -8.11 10.06
CA TYR A 221 -14.82 -9.29 9.19
C TYR A 221 -13.60 -10.18 9.46
N LEU A 222 -12.40 -9.60 9.54
CA LEU A 222 -11.17 -10.35 9.83
C LEU A 222 -11.16 -11.01 11.22
N LYS A 223 -11.94 -10.47 12.17
CA LYS A 223 -12.04 -10.99 13.54
C LYS A 223 -13.02 -12.15 13.68
N LYS A 224 -13.92 -12.37 12.71
CA LYS A 224 -14.87 -13.49 12.76
C LYS A 224 -14.09 -14.82 12.78
N PRO A 225 -14.35 -15.73 13.74
CA PRO A 225 -13.70 -17.03 13.74
C PRO A 225 -14.01 -17.75 12.43
N ARG A 226 -12.99 -18.22 11.72
CA ARG A 226 -13.20 -19.17 10.63
C ARG A 226 -13.78 -20.41 11.26
N ILE A 227 -15.06 -20.67 11.01
CA ILE A 227 -15.69 -21.94 11.34
C ILE A 227 -14.95 -22.99 10.50
N GLN A 228 -13.95 -23.64 11.08
CA GLN A 228 -13.46 -24.89 10.55
C GLN A 228 -14.61 -25.87 10.72
N LYS A 229 -15.32 -26.15 9.61
CA LYS A 229 -16.14 -27.36 9.55
C LYS A 229 -15.14 -28.51 9.64
N GLU A 230 -14.98 -29.08 10.83
CA GLU A 230 -14.41 -30.41 10.92
C GLU A 230 -15.26 -31.34 10.04
N PRO A 231 -14.67 -32.13 9.14
CA PRO A 231 -15.43 -33.15 8.47
C PRO A 231 -15.96 -34.10 9.54
N GLU A 232 -17.28 -34.25 9.62
CA GLU A 232 -17.92 -35.31 10.41
C GLU A 232 -17.33 -36.64 9.95
N VAL A 233 -16.39 -37.18 10.73
CA VAL A 233 -15.97 -38.56 10.60
C VAL A 233 -17.16 -39.39 11.06
N SER A 234 -17.98 -39.79 10.08
CA SER A 234 -19.03 -40.79 10.24
C SER A 234 -18.38 -42.05 10.82
N GLN A 235 -18.52 -42.23 12.13
CA GLN A 235 -18.32 -43.52 12.76
C GLN A 235 -19.45 -44.42 12.30
N LYS A 236 -19.25 -45.09 11.15
CA LYS A 236 -19.95 -46.35 10.89
C LYS A 236 -19.48 -47.34 11.95
N LYS A 237 -20.34 -47.56 12.94
CA LYS A 237 -20.34 -48.79 13.73
C LYS A 237 -20.91 -49.87 12.83
N ASP A 238 -20.04 -50.68 12.25
CA ASP A 238 -20.45 -51.97 11.72
C ASP A 238 -20.66 -52.90 12.92
N PHE A 239 -21.88 -53.44 13.00
CA PHE A 239 -22.34 -54.45 13.95
C PHE A 239 -21.76 -55.83 13.60
#